data_AF-A0A804PHG3-F1
#
_entry.id   AF-A0A804PHG3-F1
#
_cell.length_a   1.000
_cell.length_b   1.000
_cell.length_c   1.000
_cell.angle_alpha   90.00
_cell.angle_beta   90.00
_cell.angle_gamma   90.00
#
_symmetry.space_group_name_H-M   'P 1'
#
loop_
_entity.id
_entity.type
_entity.pdbx_description
1 polymer ?
#
loop_
_entity_poly.entity_id
_entity_poly.type
_entity_poly.pdbx_seq_one_letter_code
_entity_poly.pdbx_strand_id
1 'polypeptide(L)'
;MEKHNPLHSHIAEVKMDISASASVAAGNKFCKCTACDFSDSSNSSKDAKERSTSMRKLIITVILCIIFMMVEVVGGIKANSLAILTDASHLLSDVAAFAISLFSLWAAGWEAALQQSYGFF
;
A
#
# COMPACT_ATOMS: atom_id res chain seq x y z
N MET A 1 -27.60 36.72 35.66
CA MET A 1 -27.40 37.48 34.41
C MET A 1 -27.08 36.45 33.33
N GLU A 2 -28.12 35.93 32.67
CA GLU A 2 -28.48 36.28 31.27
C GLU A 2 -27.41 35.79 30.28
N LYS A 3 -27.56 34.57 29.72
CA LYS A 3 -28.24 34.19 28.46
C LYS A 3 -27.42 34.49 27.20
N HIS A 4 -27.62 33.62 26.20
CA HIS A 4 -27.34 33.74 24.75
C HIS A 4 -26.06 33.03 24.27
N ASN A 5 -26.01 32.18 23.23
CA ASN A 5 -26.95 31.49 22.34
C ASN A 5 -26.06 30.59 21.45
N PRO A 6 -26.47 29.37 21.06
CA PRO A 6 -25.66 28.50 20.20
C PRO A 6 -25.88 28.84 18.73
N LEU A 7 -24.84 28.73 17.89
CA LEU A 7 -25.00 28.85 16.45
C LEU A 7 -24.37 27.64 15.75
N HIS A 8 -25.27 26.72 15.43
CA HIS A 8 -25.12 25.56 14.59
C HIS A 8 -24.96 26.03 13.13
N SER A 9 -23.86 25.65 12.48
CA SER A 9 -23.74 25.76 11.03
C SER A 9 -23.16 24.46 10.48
N HIS A 10 -24.02 23.76 9.73
CA HIS A 10 -23.73 22.57 8.97
C HIS A 10 -22.74 22.89 7.85
N ILE A 11 -21.61 22.19 7.80
CA ILE A 11 -20.90 21.90 6.55
C ILE A 11 -20.50 20.43 6.58
N ALA A 12 -21.10 19.67 5.66
CA ALA A 12 -20.81 18.26 5.42
C ALA A 12 -19.43 18.14 4.74
N GLU A 13 -18.41 17.78 5.49
CA GLU A 13 -17.10 17.40 4.93
C GLU A 13 -17.06 15.90 4.63
N VAL A 14 -17.03 15.58 3.34
CA VAL A 14 -16.77 14.25 2.81
C VAL A 14 -15.29 13.94 3.02
N LYS A 15 -14.96 13.22 4.09
CA LYS A 15 -13.58 12.81 4.40
C LYS A 15 -13.19 11.59 3.57
N MET A 16 -12.52 11.85 2.45
CA MET A 16 -11.80 10.85 1.67
C MET A 16 -10.48 10.53 2.40
N ASP A 17 -10.43 9.41 3.11
CA ASP A 17 -9.25 8.98 3.86
C ASP A 17 -8.17 8.39 2.93
N ILE A 18 -7.41 9.28 2.28
CA ILE A 18 -6.01 9.02 1.93
C ILE A 18 -5.25 9.02 3.25
N SER A 19 -5.04 7.82 3.80
CA SER A 19 -4.22 7.63 5.01
C SER A 19 -2.75 7.81 4.63
N ALA A 20 -2.39 9.09 4.53
CA ALA A 20 -1.03 9.56 4.58
C ALA A 20 -0.44 9.23 5.95
N SER A 21 0.74 8.64 5.90
CA SER A 21 1.67 8.43 7.00
C SER A 21 1.86 9.71 7.82
N ALA A 22 1.33 9.74 9.05
CA ALA A 22 1.64 10.78 10.04
C ALA A 22 1.25 10.31 11.46
N SER A 23 2.06 9.42 12.03
CA SER A 23 2.04 9.12 13.46
C SER A 23 2.83 10.20 14.21
N VAL A 24 2.13 11.15 14.83
CA VAL A 24 2.72 12.08 15.79
C VAL A 24 1.81 12.15 17.02
N ALA A 25 2.45 12.09 18.19
CA ALA A 25 1.94 12.40 19.53
C ALA A 25 0.97 11.37 20.15
N ALA A 26 1.04 11.03 21.43
CA ALA A 26 1.96 11.34 22.52
C ALA A 26 1.58 10.36 23.65
N GLY A 27 2.56 9.76 24.32
CA GLY A 27 2.30 8.80 25.41
C GLY A 27 3.54 8.57 26.25
N ASN A 28 3.72 9.41 27.27
CA ASN A 28 4.85 9.36 28.19
C ASN A 28 4.68 8.24 29.23
N LYS A 29 5.65 7.33 29.35
CA LYS A 29 6.15 6.85 30.66
C LYS A 29 7.43 6.00 30.52
N PHE A 30 8.55 6.65 30.83
CA PHE A 30 9.63 6.18 31.71
C PHE A 30 9.91 4.66 31.80
N CYS A 31 10.97 4.18 31.14
CA CYS A 31 12.05 3.40 31.79
C CYS A 31 13.23 3.07 30.83
N LYS A 32 14.40 3.63 31.17
CA LYS A 32 15.78 3.08 31.17
C LYS A 32 16.22 2.14 30.02
N CYS A 33 17.19 2.62 29.23
CA CYS A 33 17.94 1.88 28.22
C CYS A 33 18.95 0.88 28.86
N THR A 34 19.30 -0.16 28.08
CA THR A 34 20.36 -1.18 28.24
C THR A 34 19.89 -2.62 28.53
N ALA A 35 19.22 -3.25 27.57
CA ALA A 35 19.19 -4.71 27.32
C ALA A 35 18.42 -4.94 26.01
N CYS A 36 18.82 -5.93 25.21
CA CYS A 36 18.16 -6.29 23.96
C CYS A 36 16.70 -6.67 24.23
N ASP A 37 15.73 -5.85 23.80
CA ASP A 37 14.31 -6.20 23.88
C ASP A 37 13.77 -6.42 22.46
N PHE A 38 14.04 -7.63 21.95
CA PHE A 38 13.42 -8.17 20.75
C PHE A 38 11.97 -8.56 21.11
N SER A 39 11.14 -7.58 21.48
CA SER A 39 9.71 -7.78 21.76
C SER A 39 8.92 -7.84 20.45
N ASP A 40 9.15 -8.91 19.68
CA ASP A 40 8.53 -9.22 18.38
C ASP A 40 7.34 -10.17 18.52
N SER A 41 6.45 -9.93 19.49
CA SER A 41 5.34 -10.86 19.78
C SER A 41 3.94 -10.21 19.77
N SER A 42 3.83 -8.89 19.65
CA SER A 42 2.52 -8.20 19.58
C SER A 42 2.24 -7.44 18.28
N ASN A 43 3.24 -7.26 17.40
CA ASN A 43 3.07 -6.57 16.12
C ASN A 43 2.82 -7.52 14.94
N SER A 44 3.29 -8.77 15.01
CA SER A 44 3.15 -9.76 13.93
C SER A 44 1.72 -9.91 13.36
N SER A 45 0.70 -9.86 14.22
CA SER A 45 -0.70 -9.92 13.78
C SER A 45 -1.19 -8.66 13.07
N LYS A 46 -0.71 -7.47 13.49
CA LYS A 46 -1.00 -6.19 12.81
C LYS A 46 -0.25 -6.11 11.49
N ASP A 47 1.02 -6.50 11.47
CA ASP A 47 1.85 -6.47 10.27
C ASP A 47 1.33 -7.43 9.19
N ALA A 48 0.81 -8.61 9.57
CA ALA A 48 0.17 -9.53 8.63
C ALA A 48 -1.10 -8.92 8.00
N LYS A 49 -1.92 -8.23 8.81
CA LYS A 49 -3.13 -7.53 8.32
C LYS A 49 -2.77 -6.35 7.42
N GLU A 50 -1.73 -5.59 7.73
CA GLU A 50 -1.24 -4.50 6.90
C GLU A 50 -0.68 -5.01 5.58
N ARG A 51 0.13 -6.08 5.59
CA ARG A 51 0.62 -6.73 4.37
C ARG A 51 -0.52 -7.13 3.43
N SER A 52 -1.53 -7.84 3.94
CA SER A 52 -2.69 -8.24 3.12
C SER A 52 -3.47 -7.05 2.56
N THR A 53 -3.54 -5.94 3.29
CA THR A 53 -4.17 -4.70 2.82
C THR A 53 -3.36 -4.06 1.69
N SER A 54 -2.03 -4.02 1.83
CA SER A 54 -1.12 -3.52 0.78
C SER A 54 -1.15 -4.41 -0.46
N MET A 55 -1.22 -5.73 -0.31
CA MET A 55 -1.39 -6.68 -1.41
C MET A 55 -2.66 -6.41 -2.21
N ARG A 56 -3.80 -6.19 -1.53
CA ARG A 56 -5.06 -5.87 -2.21
C ARG A 56 -4.96 -4.57 -3.00
N LYS A 57 -4.36 -3.53 -2.42
CA LYS A 57 -4.13 -2.25 -3.12
C LYS A 57 -3.25 -2.46 -4.35
N LEU A 58 -2.17 -3.22 -4.23
CA LEU A 58 -1.25 -3.53 -5.32
C LEU A 58 -1.98 -4.27 -6.46
N ILE A 59 -2.80 -5.28 -6.15
CA ILE A 59 -3.59 -6.00 -7.16
C ILE A 59 -4.53 -5.05 -7.91
N ILE A 60 -5.21 -4.14 -7.21
CA ILE A 60 -6.08 -3.14 -7.83
C ILE A 60 -5.27 -2.24 -8.79
N THR A 61 -4.10 -1.77 -8.36
CA THR A 61 -3.20 -0.96 -9.19
C THR A 61 -2.74 -1.71 -10.43
N VAL A 62 -2.38 -3.00 -10.31
CA VAL A 62 -1.95 -3.83 -11.45
C VAL A 62 -3.07 -3.97 -12.48
N ILE A 63 -4.31 -4.25 -12.04
CA ILE A 63 -5.46 -4.38 -12.93
C ILE A 63 -5.70 -3.07 -13.69
N LEU A 64 -5.73 -1.94 -12.97
CA LEU A 64 -5.90 -0.62 -13.59
C LEU A 64 -4.78 -0.33 -14.59
N CYS A 65 -3.53 -0.59 -14.22
CA CYS A 65 -2.38 -0.33 -15.08
C CYS A 65 -2.41 -1.19 -16.35
N ILE A 66 -2.80 -2.47 -16.26
CA ILE A 66 -3.00 -3.32 -17.45
C ILE A 66 -4.09 -2.75 -18.37
N ILE A 67 -5.22 -2.29 -17.82
CA ILE A 67 -6.30 -1.69 -18.62
C ILE A 67 -5.81 -0.44 -19.35
N PHE A 68 -5.17 0.50 -18.63
CA PHE A 68 -4.62 1.72 -19.22
C PHE A 68 -3.55 1.42 -20.27
N MET A 69 -2.63 0.51 -19.98
CA MET A 69 -1.61 0.07 -20.92
C MET A 69 -2.22 -0.48 -22.22
N MET A 70 -3.27 -1.29 -22.15
CA MET A 70 -3.95 -1.77 -23.36
C MET A 70 -4.60 -0.63 -24.16
N VAL A 71 -5.23 0.32 -23.48
CA VAL A 71 -5.84 1.50 -24.12
C VAL A 71 -4.78 2.38 -24.78
N GLU A 72 -3.66 2.65 -24.12
CA GLU A 72 -2.57 3.48 -24.63
C GLU A 72 -1.83 2.81 -25.78
N VAL A 73 -1.60 1.49 -25.71
CA VAL A 73 -1.00 0.75 -26.82
C VAL A 73 -1.90 0.81 -28.05
N VAL A 74 -3.19 0.52 -27.90
CA VAL A 74 -4.15 0.61 -29.03
C VAL A 74 -4.28 2.04 -29.54
N GLY A 75 -4.35 3.03 -28.63
CA GLY A 75 -4.42 4.45 -28.95
C GLY A 75 -3.17 4.97 -29.65
N GLY A 76 -1.99 4.56 -29.18
CA GLY A 76 -0.68 4.91 -29.74
C GLY A 76 -0.47 4.33 -31.13
N ILE A 77 -0.88 3.07 -31.35
CA ILE A 77 -0.87 2.44 -32.67
C ILE A 77 -1.81 3.19 -33.63
N LYS A 78 -3.05 3.48 -33.21
CA LYS A 78 -4.02 4.21 -34.04
C LYS A 78 -3.56 5.64 -34.38
N ALA A 79 -2.90 6.31 -33.43
CA ALA A 79 -2.39 7.67 -33.60
C ALA A 79 -1.03 7.73 -34.34
N ASN A 80 -0.37 6.59 -34.57
CA ASN A 80 1.01 6.54 -35.08
C ASN A 80 1.98 7.46 -34.30
N SER A 81 1.81 7.52 -32.98
CA SER A 81 2.56 8.44 -32.12
C SER A 81 3.44 7.69 -31.12
N LEU A 82 4.75 7.81 -31.29
CA LEU A 82 5.73 7.28 -30.35
C LEU A 82 5.65 7.93 -28.96
N ALA A 83 5.13 9.16 -28.87
CA ALA A 83 4.97 9.85 -27.61
C ALA A 83 4.02 9.09 -26.66
N ILE A 84 2.89 8.60 -27.19
CA ILE A 84 1.92 7.81 -26.41
C ILE A 84 2.49 6.43 -26.08
N LEU A 85 3.22 5.82 -27.03
CA LEU A 85 3.85 4.52 -26.78
C LEU A 85 4.94 4.59 -25.70
N THR A 86 5.60 5.75 -25.56
CA THR A 86 6.61 5.99 -24.53
C THR A 86 5.95 6.05 -23.14
N ASP A 87 4.79 6.70 -23.03
CA ASP A 87 3.98 6.72 -21.80
C ASP A 87 3.53 5.29 -21.41
N ALA A 88 3.02 4.53 -22.39
CA ALA A 88 2.67 3.12 -22.23
C ALA A 88 3.86 2.26 -21.79
N SER A 89 5.06 2.56 -22.29
CA SER A 89 6.28 1.82 -21.91
C SER A 89 6.70 2.09 -20.46
N HIS A 90 6.46 3.30 -19.95
CA HIS A 90 6.69 3.61 -18.54
C HIS A 90 5.68 2.86 -17.66
N LEU A 91 4.39 2.90 -18.00
CA LEU A 91 3.36 2.11 -17.30
C LEU A 91 3.67 0.61 -17.32
N LEU A 92 4.19 0.08 -18.45
CA LEU A 92 4.62 -1.30 -18.55
C LEU A 92 5.74 -1.64 -17.56
N SER A 93 6.72 -0.74 -17.38
CA SER A 93 7.79 -0.91 -16.38
C SER A 93 7.21 -0.96 -14.97
N ASP A 94 6.20 -0.14 -14.67
CA ASP A 94 5.51 -0.14 -13.38
C ASP A 94 4.75 -1.47 -13.14
N VAL A 95 4.05 -1.99 -14.17
CA VAL A 95 3.41 -3.31 -14.11
C VAL A 95 4.42 -4.41 -13.88
N ALA A 96 5.57 -4.38 -14.56
CA ALA A 96 6.61 -5.39 -14.41
C ALA A 96 7.15 -5.43 -12.97
N ALA A 97 7.38 -4.26 -12.35
CA ALA A 97 7.80 -4.17 -10.96
C ALA A 97 6.75 -4.76 -10.00
N PHE A 98 5.46 -4.44 -10.21
CA PHE A 98 4.38 -5.02 -9.39
C PHE A 98 4.19 -6.53 -9.62
N ALA A 99 4.37 -7.01 -10.85
CA ALA A 99 4.30 -8.43 -11.18
C ALA A 99 5.40 -9.23 -10.46
N ILE A 100 6.63 -8.71 -10.44
CA ILE A 100 7.74 -9.30 -9.67
C ILE A 100 7.42 -9.28 -8.17
N SER A 101 6.87 -8.18 -7.65
CA SER A 101 6.46 -8.08 -6.24
C SER A 101 5.40 -9.12 -5.89
N LEU A 102 4.35 -9.27 -6.71
CA LEU A 102 3.32 -10.30 -6.52
C LEU A 102 3.89 -11.71 -6.62
N PHE A 103 4.78 -11.95 -7.58
CA PHE A 103 5.45 -13.23 -7.74
C PHE A 103 6.30 -13.57 -6.51
N SER A 104 7.01 -12.59 -5.94
CA SER A 104 7.78 -12.77 -4.72
C SER A 104 6.89 -13.12 -3.53
N LEU A 105 5.73 -12.45 -3.38
CA LEU A 105 4.79 -12.77 -2.30
C LEU A 105 4.10 -14.12 -2.50
N TRP A 106 3.83 -14.49 -3.76
CA TRP A 106 3.31 -15.81 -4.10
C TRP A 106 4.33 -16.91 -3.80
N ALA A 107 5.61 -16.69 -4.13
CA ALA A 107 6.71 -17.60 -3.82
C ALA A 107 6.95 -17.73 -2.31
N ALA A 108 6.86 -16.63 -1.56
CA ALA A 108 6.97 -16.64 -0.09
C ALA A 108 5.79 -17.36 0.59
N GLY A 109 4.65 -17.49 -0.08
CA GLY A 109 3.47 -18.21 0.40
C GLY A 109 3.51 -19.72 0.20
N TRP A 110 4.52 -20.26 -0.51
CA TRP A 110 4.64 -21.71 -0.66
C TRP A 110 5.05 -22.32 0.70
N GLU A 111 4.23 -23.23 1.22
CA GLU A 111 4.48 -24.00 2.45
C GLU A 111 5.96 -24.42 2.51
N ALA A 112 6.67 -24.03 3.58
CA ALA A 112 8.05 -24.40 3.78
C ALA A 112 8.16 -25.93 3.80
N ALA A 113 8.57 -26.52 2.67
CA ALA A 113 8.89 -27.92 2.63
C ALA A 113 9.95 -28.18 3.72
N LEU A 114 9.74 -29.25 4.49
CA LEU A 114 10.44 -29.65 5.72
C LEU A 114 11.98 -29.78 5.60
N GLN A 115 12.55 -29.44 4.44
CA GLN A 115 13.97 -29.41 4.13
C GLN A 115 14.63 -28.03 4.36
N GLN A 116 13.89 -27.02 4.82
CA GLN A 116 14.42 -25.70 5.17
C GLN A 116 14.06 -25.32 6.62
N SER A 117 14.89 -25.71 7.58
CA SER A 117 14.63 -25.55 9.02
C SER A 117 14.62 -24.10 9.54
N TYR A 118 14.88 -23.11 8.69
CA TYR A 118 14.93 -21.68 9.07
C TYR A 118 13.90 -20.80 8.32
N GLY A 119 13.12 -21.37 7.38
CA GLY A 119 12.22 -20.63 6.50
C GLY A 119 12.93 -19.92 5.33
N PHE A 120 12.22 -19.69 4.23
CA PHE A 120 12.58 -18.68 3.23
C PHE A 120 12.03 -17.35 3.78
N PHE A 121 12.91 -16.41 4.12
CA PHE A 121 12.63 -15.05 4.65
C PHE A 121 11.22 -14.50 4.44
#